data_AF-X1G4H1-F1
#
_entry.id   AF-X1G4H1-F1
#
_cell.length_a   1.000
_cell.length_b   1.000
_cell.length_c   1.000
_cell.angle_alpha   90.00
_cell.angle_beta   90.00
_cell.angle_gamma   90.00
#
_symmetry.space_group_name_H-M   'P 1'
#
loop_
_entity.id
_entity.type
_entity.pdbx_description
1 polymer ?
#
loop_
_entity_poly.entity_id
_entity_poly.type
_entity_poly.pdbx_seq_one_letter_code
_entity_poly.pdbx_strand_id
1 'polypeptide(L)'
;TLLKNRFGKELHEKIIKKLQDIKRNHKGNLSLAINNRRGIVVDTIVEDIKTKVKKAPGKFAYIFARLCRHPVFGFPILAFFLLLTYLLVVHVAGFIEKLLSATIVDPVVNAISSGISSVFWNEFLIGDYGILTLGLFNAFVTVLPILSVFFLMMGFLEDIGYLPNLAVLTRRILEKIGLSGKSVMSLILGFGCKTMATLTTKGITSRKEKFIAIYLIAFAIPCSAQLAIDMGILGRVGFKAFLIAYGTLAFVEIAAGFILNKIKRKR
;
A
#
# COMPACT_ATOMS: atom_id res chain seq x y z
N THR A 1 -28.45 -26.73 -18.69
CA THR A 1 -27.90 -28.09 -18.91
C THR A 1 -27.90 -28.92 -17.63
N LEU A 2 -27.33 -28.44 -16.52
CA LEU A 2 -27.29 -29.19 -15.23
C LEU A 2 -28.67 -29.53 -14.63
N LEU A 3 -29.68 -28.67 -14.80
CA LEU A 3 -31.04 -28.91 -14.29
C LEU A 3 -31.84 -29.95 -15.10
N LYS A 4 -31.53 -30.10 -16.39
CA LYS A 4 -32.27 -30.96 -17.33
C LYS A 4 -32.03 -32.45 -17.06
N ASN A 5 -30.83 -32.79 -16.58
CA ASN A 5 -30.44 -34.17 -16.24
C ASN A 5 -30.91 -34.60 -14.84
N ARG A 6 -31.26 -33.67 -13.95
CA ARG A 6 -31.55 -33.98 -12.53
C ARG A 6 -33.05 -33.98 -12.18
N PHE A 7 -33.90 -33.29 -12.96
CA PHE A 7 -35.32 -33.08 -12.62
C PHE A 7 -36.32 -33.41 -13.75
N GLY A 8 -35.85 -34.04 -14.84
CA GLY A 8 -36.70 -34.40 -15.98
C GLY A 8 -37.05 -33.22 -16.90
N LYS A 9 -37.40 -33.53 -18.17
CA LYS A 9 -37.66 -32.51 -19.21
C LYS A 9 -38.90 -31.65 -18.93
N GLU A 10 -39.97 -32.24 -18.39
CA GLU A 10 -41.22 -31.51 -18.10
C GLU A 10 -41.08 -30.44 -17.02
N LEU A 11 -40.37 -30.74 -15.92
CA LEU A 11 -40.17 -29.79 -14.84
C LEU A 11 -39.30 -28.61 -15.30
N HIS A 12 -38.33 -28.89 -16.18
CA HIS A 12 -37.45 -27.88 -16.75
C HIS A 12 -38.21 -26.87 -17.61
N GLU A 13 -39.14 -27.35 -18.46
CA GLU A 13 -39.97 -26.47 -19.30
C GLU A 13 -40.95 -25.62 -18.47
N LYS A 14 -41.55 -26.20 -17.42
CA LYS A 14 -42.40 -25.44 -16.47
C LYS A 14 -41.62 -24.33 -15.76
N ILE A 15 -40.38 -24.60 -15.34
CA ILE A 15 -39.51 -23.60 -14.68
C ILE A 15 -39.09 -22.49 -15.65
N ILE A 16 -38.77 -22.83 -16.90
CA ILE A 16 -38.41 -21.84 -17.92
C ILE A 16 -39.60 -20.92 -18.25
N LYS A 17 -40.81 -21.48 -18.40
CA LYS A 17 -42.03 -20.67 -18.60
C LYS A 17 -42.25 -19.69 -17.46
N LYS A 18 -42.19 -20.16 -16.20
CA LYS A 18 -42.30 -19.27 -15.03
C LYS A 18 -41.20 -18.21 -14.98
N LEU A 19 -39.95 -18.55 -15.32
CA LEU A 19 -38.85 -17.59 -15.36
C LEU A 19 -39.04 -16.53 -16.45
N GLN A 20 -39.56 -16.92 -17.62
CA GLN A 20 -39.88 -15.99 -18.70
C GLN A 20 -41.03 -15.05 -18.33
N ASP A 21 -42.09 -15.56 -17.69
CA ASP A 21 -43.19 -14.72 -17.19
C ASP A 21 -42.72 -13.71 -16.13
N ILE A 22 -41.88 -14.15 -15.19
CA ILE A 22 -41.30 -13.26 -14.17
C ILE A 22 -40.39 -12.22 -14.82
N LYS A 23 -39.58 -12.59 -15.81
CA LYS A 23 -38.71 -11.66 -16.53
C LYS A 23 -39.49 -10.66 -17.38
N ARG A 24 -40.67 -11.05 -17.87
CA ARG A 24 -41.58 -10.20 -18.66
C ARG A 24 -42.34 -9.20 -17.79
N ASN A 25 -42.74 -9.60 -16.59
CA ASN A 25 -43.49 -8.74 -15.66
C ASN A 25 -42.59 -7.84 -14.79
N HIS A 26 -41.29 -8.11 -14.71
CA HIS A 26 -40.37 -7.33 -13.88
C HIS A 26 -39.54 -6.35 -14.71
N LYS A 27 -39.81 -5.04 -14.55
CA LYS A 27 -39.02 -3.96 -15.16
C LYS A 27 -37.68 -3.82 -14.43
N GLY A 28 -36.61 -4.40 -15.00
CA GLY A 28 -35.24 -4.20 -14.51
C GLY A 28 -34.39 -5.47 -14.52
N ASN A 29 -33.17 -5.37 -13.98
CA ASN A 29 -32.26 -6.50 -13.87
C ASN A 29 -32.69 -7.42 -12.71
N LEU A 30 -33.35 -8.54 -13.02
CA LEU A 30 -33.85 -9.52 -12.05
C LEU A 30 -32.75 -10.02 -11.10
N SER A 31 -31.52 -10.19 -11.58
CA SER A 31 -30.38 -10.61 -10.75
C SER A 31 -30.04 -9.57 -9.69
N LEU A 32 -30.16 -8.28 -10.02
CA LEU A 32 -29.96 -7.19 -9.07
C LEU A 32 -31.09 -7.14 -8.03
N ALA A 33 -32.34 -7.34 -8.45
CA ALA A 33 -33.48 -7.39 -7.54
C ALA A 33 -33.37 -8.54 -6.52
N ILE A 34 -32.95 -9.73 -6.98
CA ILE A 34 -32.69 -10.88 -6.11
C ILE A 34 -31.55 -10.58 -5.14
N ASN A 35 -30.46 -9.96 -5.62
CA ASN A 35 -29.31 -9.64 -4.77
C ASN A 35 -29.66 -8.59 -3.71
N ASN A 36 -30.42 -7.56 -4.08
CA ASN A 36 -30.93 -6.56 -3.14
C ASN A 36 -31.86 -7.19 -2.09
N ARG A 37 -32.75 -8.10 -2.51
CA ARG A 37 -33.65 -8.79 -1.56
C ARG A 37 -32.88 -9.68 -0.59
N ARG A 38 -31.85 -10.39 -1.08
CA ARG A 38 -30.93 -11.14 -0.23
C ARG A 38 -30.18 -10.23 0.75
N GLY A 39 -29.72 -9.08 0.28
CA GLY A 39 -29.10 -8.04 1.12
C GLY A 39 -30.02 -7.62 2.26
N ILE A 40 -31.27 -7.27 1.95
CA ILE A 40 -32.28 -6.87 2.95
C ILE A 40 -32.49 -7.97 4.01
N VAL A 41 -32.64 -9.23 3.61
CA VAL A 41 -32.85 -10.35 4.55
C VAL A 41 -31.62 -10.54 5.45
N VAL A 42 -30.42 -10.46 4.89
CA VAL A 42 -29.17 -10.53 5.66
C VAL A 42 -29.08 -9.35 6.62
N ASP A 43 -29.42 -8.14 6.19
CA ASP A 43 -29.39 -6.94 7.03
C ASP A 43 -30.36 -7.06 8.21
N THR A 44 -31.56 -7.59 8.01
CA THR A 44 -32.54 -7.83 9.09
C THR A 44 -32.02 -8.83 10.13
N ILE A 45 -31.50 -9.97 9.68
CA ILE A 45 -30.90 -10.98 10.56
C ILE A 45 -29.71 -10.38 11.32
N VAL A 46 -28.90 -9.57 10.65
CA VAL A 46 -27.74 -8.92 11.24
C VAL A 46 -28.16 -7.86 12.26
N GLU A 47 -29.27 -7.15 12.06
CA GLU A 47 -29.82 -6.21 13.05
C GLU A 47 -30.35 -6.92 14.29
N ASP A 48 -31.03 -8.07 14.14
CA ASP A 48 -31.57 -8.85 15.26
C ASP A 48 -30.47 -9.43 16.15
N ILE A 49 -29.30 -9.73 15.58
CA ILE A 49 -28.16 -10.34 16.31
C ILE A 49 -27.19 -9.27 16.83
N LYS A 50 -27.18 -8.06 16.25
CA LYS A 50 -26.24 -7.01 16.66
C LYS A 50 -26.72 -6.28 17.91
N THR A 51 -25.98 -6.45 18.99
CA THR A 51 -25.94 -5.46 20.07
C THR A 51 -25.18 -4.21 19.58
N LYS A 52 -25.89 -3.09 19.41
CA LYS A 52 -25.28 -1.78 19.10
C LYS A 52 -24.51 -1.28 20.33
N VAL A 53 -23.30 -1.76 20.53
CA VAL A 53 -22.35 -1.14 21.46
C VAL A 53 -21.88 0.16 20.82
N LYS A 54 -22.46 1.31 21.23
CA LYS A 54 -21.89 2.63 20.94
C LYS A 54 -20.57 2.76 21.71
N LYS A 55 -19.51 2.10 21.23
CA LYS A 55 -18.14 2.53 21.55
C LYS A 55 -17.91 3.80 20.74
N ALA A 56 -18.38 4.93 21.27
CA ALA A 56 -17.90 6.20 20.77
C ALA A 56 -16.37 6.14 20.88
N PRO A 57 -15.61 6.43 19.81
CA PRO A 57 -14.17 6.54 19.93
C PRO A 57 -13.88 7.49 21.09
N GLY A 58 -12.93 7.14 21.96
CA GLY A 58 -12.57 8.00 23.09
C GLY A 58 -12.37 9.44 22.61
N LYS A 59 -12.76 10.42 23.43
CA LYS A 59 -12.80 11.85 23.05
C LYS A 59 -11.50 12.29 22.36
N PHE A 60 -10.36 11.75 22.80
CA PHE A 60 -9.05 11.94 22.20
C PHE A 60 -8.92 11.41 20.76
N ALA A 61 -9.28 10.14 20.51
CA ALA A 61 -9.24 9.54 19.17
C ALA A 61 -10.16 10.26 18.18
N TYR A 62 -11.33 10.73 18.64
CA TYR A 62 -12.24 11.53 17.81
C TYR A 62 -11.65 12.89 17.43
N ILE A 63 -11.06 13.60 18.39
CA ILE A 63 -10.40 14.90 18.16
C ILE A 63 -9.20 14.73 17.23
N PHE A 64 -8.36 13.72 17.48
CA PHE A 64 -7.20 13.41 16.65
C PHE A 64 -7.61 13.09 15.21
N ALA A 65 -8.62 12.22 15.01
CA ALA A 65 -9.13 11.90 13.69
C ALA A 65 -9.77 13.11 12.98
N ARG A 66 -10.41 14.02 13.73
CA ARG A 66 -10.96 15.27 13.16
C ARG A 66 -9.84 16.22 12.73
N LEU A 67 -8.77 16.32 13.53
CA LEU A 67 -7.64 17.19 13.26
C LEU A 67 -6.83 16.69 12.05
N CYS A 68 -6.57 15.38 11.97
CA CYS A 68 -5.88 14.76 10.83
C CYS A 68 -6.65 14.89 9.51
N ARG A 69 -7.99 14.93 9.55
CA ARG A 69 -8.84 15.09 8.37
C ARG A 69 -9.06 16.54 7.95
N HIS A 70 -8.62 17.51 8.76
CA HIS A 70 -8.77 18.92 8.41
C HIS A 70 -7.78 19.29 7.28
N PRO A 71 -8.22 19.94 6.19
CA PRO A 71 -7.35 20.24 5.05
C PRO A 71 -6.14 21.14 5.40
N VAL A 72 -6.29 22.01 6.39
CA VAL A 72 -5.22 22.93 6.84
C VAL A 72 -4.34 22.33 7.95
N PHE A 73 -4.92 21.61 8.91
CA PHE A 73 -4.17 21.06 10.05
C PHE A 73 -3.63 19.65 9.78
N GLY A 74 -4.19 18.93 8.81
CA GLY A 74 -3.71 17.63 8.38
C GLY A 74 -2.31 17.67 7.78
N PHE A 75 -1.96 18.74 7.04
CA PHE A 75 -0.64 18.88 6.42
C PHE A 75 0.49 19.13 7.44
N PRO A 76 0.37 20.05 8.43
CA PRO A 76 1.31 20.15 9.53
C PRO A 76 1.48 18.85 10.32
N ILE A 77 0.38 18.12 10.56
CA ILE A 77 0.43 16.84 11.27
C ILE A 77 1.16 15.78 10.44
N LEU A 78 0.91 15.73 9.13
CA LEU A 78 1.67 14.88 8.21
C LEU A 78 3.16 15.19 8.28
N ALA A 79 3.54 16.47 8.19
CA ALA A 79 4.92 16.91 8.27
C ALA A 79 5.56 16.53 9.61
N PHE A 80 4.82 16.69 10.71
CA PHE A 80 5.27 16.29 12.05
C PHE A 80 5.55 14.78 12.13
N PHE A 81 4.61 13.93 11.71
CA PHE A 81 4.82 12.47 11.73
C PHE A 81 5.92 12.01 10.78
N LEU A 82 6.04 12.65 9.61
CA LEU A 82 7.12 12.37 8.65
C LEU A 82 8.48 12.73 9.25
N LEU A 83 8.60 13.90 9.87
CA LEU A 83 9.82 14.34 10.54
C LEU A 83 10.16 13.47 11.74
N LEU A 84 9.16 13.09 12.55
CA LEU A 84 9.31 12.17 13.68
C LEU A 84 9.82 10.80 13.21
N THR A 85 9.21 10.26 12.15
CA THR A 85 9.63 8.98 11.55
C THR A 85 11.05 9.07 11.03
N TYR A 86 11.39 10.15 10.32
CA TYR A 86 12.74 10.39 9.82
C TYR A 86 13.77 10.44 10.95
N LEU A 87 13.51 11.24 12.00
CA LEU A 87 14.43 11.37 13.14
C LEU A 87 14.62 10.05 13.87
N LEU A 88 13.53 9.30 14.10
CA LEU A 88 13.60 7.98 14.73
C LEU A 88 14.39 7.00 13.88
N VAL A 89 14.13 6.92 12.57
CA VAL A 89 14.87 6.02 11.69
C VAL A 89 16.36 6.38 11.70
N VAL A 90 16.72 7.66 11.55
CA VAL A 90 18.14 8.07 11.53
C VAL A 90 18.84 7.81 12.87
N HIS A 91 18.22 8.14 14.00
CA HIS A 91 18.86 7.96 15.31
C HIS A 91 18.85 6.50 15.78
N VAL A 92 17.69 5.84 15.72
CA VAL A 92 17.53 4.48 16.25
C VAL A 92 18.17 3.46 15.32
N ALA A 93 17.87 3.52 14.01
CA ALA A 93 18.47 2.57 13.08
C ALA A 93 19.96 2.83 12.92
N GLY A 94 20.40 4.09 12.88
CA GLY A 94 21.83 4.42 12.85
C GLY A 94 22.58 3.97 14.10
N PHE A 95 21.94 3.97 15.28
CA PHE A 95 22.54 3.39 16.49
C PHE A 95 22.67 1.87 16.40
N ILE A 96 21.62 1.16 15.93
CA ILE A 96 21.65 -0.29 15.75
C ILE A 96 22.68 -0.70 14.68
N GLU A 97 22.75 0.04 13.57
CA GLU A 97 23.74 -0.16 12.51
C GLU A 97 25.15 -0.04 13.06
N LYS A 98 25.46 1.04 13.79
CA LYS A 98 26.79 1.22 14.40
C LYS A 98 27.16 0.09 15.36
N LEU A 99 26.21 -0.36 16.18
CA LEU A 99 26.43 -1.49 17.07
C LEU A 99 26.70 -2.79 16.31
N LEU A 100 25.90 -3.10 15.28
CA LEU A 100 26.10 -4.30 14.46
C LEU A 100 27.42 -4.25 13.68
N SER A 101 27.77 -3.09 13.13
CA SER A 101 29.03 -2.90 12.41
C SER A 101 30.23 -3.16 13.31
N ALA A 102 30.26 -2.50 14.48
CA ALA A 102 31.36 -2.65 15.43
C ALA A 102 31.48 -4.07 16.02
N THR A 103 30.35 -4.76 16.21
CA THR A 103 30.33 -6.08 16.88
C THR A 103 30.55 -7.24 15.91
N ILE A 104 30.06 -7.12 14.66
CA ILE A 104 30.01 -8.24 13.71
C ILE A 104 30.87 -7.94 12.48
N VAL A 105 30.65 -6.81 11.82
CA VAL A 105 31.27 -6.53 10.52
C VAL A 105 32.76 -6.28 10.67
N ASP A 106 33.15 -5.34 11.52
CA ASP A 106 34.55 -4.93 11.69
C ASP A 106 35.45 -6.11 12.10
N PRO A 107 35.11 -6.95 13.10
CA PRO A 107 35.95 -8.10 13.45
C PRO A 107 35.98 -9.19 12.37
N VAL A 108 34.87 -9.43 11.66
CA VAL A 108 34.83 -10.44 10.58
C VAL A 108 35.63 -9.97 9.37
N VAL A 109 35.49 -8.70 8.99
CA VAL A 109 36.29 -8.06 7.93
C VAL A 109 37.78 -8.10 8.26
N ASN A 110 38.16 -7.79 9.50
CA ASN A 110 39.55 -7.85 9.95
C ASN A 110 40.10 -9.29 10.01
N ALA A 111 39.27 -10.27 10.40
CA ALA A 111 39.66 -11.69 10.40
C ALA A 111 39.86 -12.26 8.98
N ILE A 112 39.00 -11.89 8.03
CA ILE A 112 39.13 -12.37 6.64
C ILE A 112 40.29 -11.66 5.93
N SER A 113 40.47 -10.35 6.16
CA SER A 113 41.55 -9.59 5.52
C SER A 113 42.94 -10.04 5.97
N SER A 114 43.09 -10.51 7.21
CA SER A 114 44.36 -11.07 7.71
C SER A 114 44.65 -12.49 7.20
N GLY A 115 43.64 -13.24 6.75
CA GLY A 115 43.80 -14.59 6.20
C GLY A 115 44.07 -14.64 4.69
N ILE A 116 43.79 -13.56 3.96
CA ILE A 116 43.92 -13.50 2.49
C ILE A 116 45.11 -12.59 2.13
N SER A 117 46.22 -13.20 1.72
CA SER A 117 47.45 -12.49 1.33
C SER A 117 47.42 -11.92 -0.09
N SER A 118 46.47 -12.34 -0.94
CA SER A 118 46.34 -11.84 -2.30
C SER A 118 45.51 -10.55 -2.35
N VAL A 119 46.15 -9.45 -2.78
CA VAL A 119 45.54 -8.12 -2.91
C VAL A 119 44.24 -8.16 -3.73
N PHE A 120 44.22 -8.93 -4.82
CA PHE A 120 43.05 -9.06 -5.69
C PHE A 120 41.83 -9.66 -4.96
N TRP A 121 42.02 -10.73 -4.20
CA TRP A 121 40.93 -11.38 -3.47
C TRP A 121 40.46 -10.56 -2.27
N ASN A 122 41.36 -9.84 -1.62
CA ASN A 122 41.02 -8.93 -0.54
C ASN A 122 40.18 -7.76 -1.05
N GLU A 123 40.57 -7.13 -2.15
CA GLU A 123 39.84 -6.00 -2.74
C GLU A 123 38.50 -6.44 -3.35
N PHE A 124 38.43 -7.62 -3.97
CA PHE A 124 37.19 -8.16 -4.55
C PHE A 124 36.16 -8.60 -3.51
N LEU A 125 36.61 -9.14 -2.36
CA LEU A 125 35.72 -9.63 -1.31
C LEU A 125 35.40 -8.55 -0.26
N ILE A 126 36.41 -7.80 0.16
CA ILE A 126 36.40 -6.96 1.37
C ILE A 126 36.54 -5.46 1.07
N GLY A 127 37.05 -5.08 -0.12
CA GLY A 127 37.23 -3.68 -0.48
C GLY A 127 35.94 -2.84 -0.40
N ASP A 128 36.06 -1.53 -0.59
CA ASP A 128 34.92 -0.59 -0.50
C ASP A 128 33.74 -0.98 -1.40
N TYR A 129 34.01 -1.72 -2.49
CA TYR A 129 33.00 -2.28 -3.42
C TYR A 129 32.97 -3.82 -3.43
N GLY A 130 33.53 -4.46 -2.40
CA GLY A 130 33.61 -5.90 -2.29
C GLY A 130 32.24 -6.56 -2.16
N ILE A 131 32.10 -7.78 -2.70
CA ILE A 131 30.81 -8.50 -2.73
C ILE A 131 30.27 -8.75 -1.31
N LEU A 132 31.15 -9.06 -0.35
CA LEU A 132 30.74 -9.31 1.03
C LEU A 132 30.41 -8.01 1.75
N THR A 133 31.26 -6.99 1.62
CA THR A 133 31.11 -5.70 2.33
C THR A 133 29.92 -4.91 1.80
N LEU A 134 29.87 -4.66 0.49
CA LEU A 134 28.82 -3.85 -0.14
C LEU A 134 27.50 -4.63 -0.32
N GLY A 135 27.59 -5.94 -0.50
CA GLY A 135 26.44 -6.82 -0.72
C GLY A 135 25.83 -7.32 0.58
N LEU A 136 26.40 -8.40 1.11
CA LEU A 136 25.78 -9.15 2.22
C LEU A 136 25.79 -8.35 3.52
N PHE A 137 26.95 -7.86 3.95
CA PHE A 137 27.06 -7.13 5.22
C PHE A 137 26.26 -5.84 5.20
N ASN A 138 26.38 -5.02 4.16
CA ASN A 138 25.59 -3.78 4.07
C ASN A 138 24.07 -4.05 4.04
N ALA A 139 23.61 -5.09 3.35
CA ALA A 139 22.19 -5.46 3.35
C ALA A 139 21.68 -5.88 4.75
N PHE A 140 22.47 -6.64 5.50
CA PHE A 140 22.07 -7.11 6.83
C PHE A 140 22.29 -6.08 7.95
N VAL A 141 23.33 -5.26 7.85
CA VAL A 141 23.77 -4.36 8.93
C VAL A 141 23.16 -2.97 8.79
N THR A 142 23.06 -2.47 7.56
CA THR A 142 22.55 -1.14 7.27
C THR A 142 21.08 -1.20 6.88
N VAL A 143 20.74 -2.00 5.87
CA VAL A 143 19.38 -1.97 5.30
C VAL A 143 18.34 -2.59 6.23
N LEU A 144 18.66 -3.73 6.87
CA LEU A 144 17.69 -4.43 7.72
C LEU A 144 17.25 -3.60 8.93
N PRO A 145 18.14 -3.01 9.76
CA PRO A 145 17.70 -2.19 10.90
C PRO A 145 16.88 -0.98 10.48
N ILE A 146 17.30 -0.29 9.40
CA ILE A 146 16.59 0.88 8.86
C ILE A 146 15.16 0.49 8.45
N LEU A 147 15.00 -0.61 7.70
CA LEU A 147 13.68 -1.09 7.30
C LEU A 147 12.86 -1.55 8.49
N SER A 148 13.45 -2.26 9.46
CA SER A 148 12.75 -2.73 10.66
C SER A 148 12.16 -1.56 11.46
N VAL A 149 12.94 -0.52 11.73
CA VAL A 149 12.46 0.67 12.45
C VAL A 149 11.40 1.40 11.63
N PHE A 150 11.61 1.53 10.32
CA PHE A 150 10.63 2.17 9.42
C PHE A 150 9.29 1.44 9.40
N PHE A 151 9.28 0.11 9.26
CA PHE A 151 8.05 -0.67 9.26
C PHE A 151 7.37 -0.71 10.63
N LEU A 152 8.14 -0.73 11.71
CA LEU A 152 7.60 -0.62 13.07
C LEU A 152 6.87 0.71 13.25
N MET A 153 7.45 1.81 12.75
CA MET A 153 6.84 3.13 12.80
C MET A 153 5.60 3.21 11.90
N MET A 154 5.63 2.63 10.70
CA MET A 154 4.45 2.55 9.82
C MET A 154 3.30 1.76 10.48
N GLY A 155 3.61 0.65 11.14
CA GLY A 155 2.62 -0.12 11.92
C GLY A 155 2.04 0.71 13.07
N PHE A 156 2.89 1.42 13.80
CA PHE A 156 2.43 2.34 14.85
C PHE A 156 1.50 3.45 14.32
N LEU A 157 1.81 4.01 13.15
CA LEU A 157 0.94 4.99 12.46
C LEU A 157 -0.40 4.37 12.01
N GLU A 158 -0.39 3.10 11.62
CA GLU A 158 -1.59 2.34 11.28
C GLU A 158 -2.48 2.12 12.51
N ASP A 159 -1.89 1.71 13.63
CA ASP A 159 -2.58 1.43 14.90
C ASP A 159 -3.23 2.69 15.52
N ILE A 160 -2.56 3.84 15.39
CA ILE A 160 -3.12 5.15 15.81
C ILE A 160 -4.27 5.60 14.87
N GLY A 161 -4.44 4.93 13.74
CA GLY A 161 -5.47 5.26 12.75
C GLY A 161 -5.13 6.48 11.90
N TYR A 162 -3.85 6.88 11.83
CA TYR A 162 -3.42 7.98 10.96
C TYR A 162 -3.57 7.61 9.47
N LEU A 163 -3.09 6.43 9.06
CA LEU A 163 -3.18 5.97 7.66
C LEU A 163 -4.64 5.85 7.18
N PRO A 164 -5.59 5.26 7.94
CA PRO A 164 -7.02 5.28 7.60
C PRO A 164 -7.61 6.68 7.43
N ASN A 165 -7.22 7.64 8.29
CA ASN A 165 -7.69 9.02 8.18
C ASN A 165 -7.15 9.71 6.92
N LEU A 166 -5.88 9.47 6.59
CA LEU A 166 -5.25 9.97 5.38
C LEU A 166 -5.91 9.39 4.12
N ALA A 167 -6.29 8.11 4.15
CA ALA A 167 -7.03 7.44 3.08
C ALA A 167 -8.36 8.12 2.78
N VAL A 168 -9.09 8.57 3.80
CA VAL A 168 -10.36 9.29 3.62
C VAL A 168 -10.13 10.65 2.93
N LEU A 169 -9.04 11.34 3.25
CA LEU A 169 -8.70 12.63 2.64
C LEU A 169 -8.33 12.47 1.16
N THR A 170 -7.53 11.45 0.82
CA THR A 170 -7.05 11.22 -0.55
C THR A 170 -8.06 10.49 -1.44
N ARG A 171 -9.10 9.89 -0.86
CA ARG A 171 -10.15 9.13 -1.55
C ARG A 171 -10.76 9.88 -2.75
N ARG A 172 -11.11 11.16 -2.60
CA ARG A 172 -11.74 11.96 -3.68
C ARG A 172 -10.86 12.10 -4.91
N ILE A 173 -9.54 12.14 -4.73
CA ILE A 173 -8.57 12.25 -5.82
C ILE A 173 -8.46 10.89 -6.52
N LEU A 174 -8.38 9.82 -5.74
CA LEU A 174 -8.23 8.44 -6.24
C LEU A 174 -9.50 7.93 -6.95
N GLU A 175 -10.69 8.35 -6.52
CA GLU A 175 -11.95 8.07 -7.20
C GLU A 175 -11.97 8.64 -8.63
N LYS A 176 -11.35 9.81 -8.87
CA LYS A 176 -11.23 10.38 -10.23
C LYS A 176 -10.35 9.52 -11.14
N ILE A 177 -9.35 8.85 -10.57
CA ILE A 177 -8.45 7.92 -11.27
C ILE A 177 -9.13 6.54 -11.46
N GLY A 178 -10.32 6.33 -10.88
CA GLY A 178 -11.10 5.10 -11.04
C GLY A 178 -10.75 3.99 -10.04
N LEU A 179 -10.15 4.36 -8.91
CA LEU A 179 -9.87 3.47 -7.80
C LEU A 179 -10.96 3.55 -6.73
N SER A 180 -11.28 2.42 -6.10
CA SER A 180 -12.18 2.35 -4.96
C SER A 180 -11.42 2.53 -3.65
N GLY A 181 -12.15 2.77 -2.56
CA GLY A 181 -11.58 2.88 -1.21
C GLY A 181 -10.70 1.70 -0.79
N LYS A 182 -10.92 0.50 -1.35
CA LYS A 182 -10.12 -0.69 -1.04
C LYS A 182 -8.67 -0.58 -1.55
N SER A 183 -8.46 0.14 -2.65
CA SER A 183 -7.12 0.32 -3.24
C SER A 183 -6.32 1.43 -2.58
N VAL A 184 -7.00 2.35 -1.89
CA VAL A 184 -6.34 3.50 -1.24
C VAL A 184 -5.36 3.04 -0.17
N MET A 185 -5.74 2.04 0.63
CA MET A 185 -4.86 1.50 1.67
C MET A 185 -3.60 0.85 1.07
N SER A 186 -3.75 0.09 -0.02
CA SER A 186 -2.61 -0.49 -0.74
C SER A 186 -1.67 0.58 -1.30
N LEU A 187 -2.21 1.69 -1.81
CA LEU A 187 -1.39 2.80 -2.32
C LEU A 187 -0.63 3.50 -1.20
N ILE A 188 -1.26 3.75 -0.05
CA ILE A 188 -0.58 4.36 1.10
C ILE A 188 0.57 3.47 1.61
N LEU A 189 0.36 2.16 1.70
CA LEU A 189 1.42 1.21 2.03
C LEU A 189 2.57 1.21 1.00
N GLY A 190 2.28 1.60 -0.26
CA GLY A 190 3.27 1.71 -1.34
C GLY A 190 4.39 2.68 -1.05
N PHE A 191 4.10 3.77 -0.33
CA PHE A 191 5.11 4.78 0.06
C PHE A 191 6.13 4.19 1.04
N GLY A 192 5.73 3.16 1.79
CA GLY A 192 6.66 2.38 2.60
C GLY A 192 7.44 1.40 1.75
N CYS A 193 6.77 0.33 1.32
CA CYS A 193 7.41 -0.71 0.54
C CYS A 193 6.51 -1.25 -0.56
N LYS A 194 6.99 -1.10 -1.80
CA LYS A 194 6.30 -1.54 -3.01
C LYS A 194 5.94 -3.02 -2.98
N THR A 195 6.78 -3.89 -2.41
CA THR A 195 6.52 -5.33 -2.38
C THR A 195 5.34 -5.67 -1.47
N MET A 196 5.31 -5.14 -0.25
CA MET A 196 4.21 -5.32 0.70
C MET A 196 2.91 -4.71 0.16
N ALA A 197 2.99 -3.50 -0.39
CA ALA A 197 1.86 -2.84 -1.02
C ALA A 197 1.28 -3.68 -2.18
N THR A 198 2.14 -4.22 -3.04
CA THR A 198 1.73 -5.09 -4.14
C THR A 198 1.05 -6.36 -3.64
N LEU A 199 1.50 -6.95 -2.53
CA LEU A 199 0.85 -8.10 -1.90
C LEU A 199 -0.58 -7.78 -1.44
N THR A 200 -0.81 -6.60 -0.85
CA THR A 200 -2.15 -6.19 -0.40
C THR A 200 -3.15 -5.98 -1.55
N THR A 201 -2.67 -5.74 -2.78
CA THR A 201 -3.55 -5.61 -3.96
C THR A 201 -4.33 -6.90 -4.29
N LYS A 202 -3.96 -8.04 -3.69
CA LYS A 202 -4.74 -9.29 -3.79
C LYS A 202 -6.17 -9.13 -3.24
N GLY A 203 -6.42 -8.21 -2.31
CA GLY A 203 -7.76 -7.91 -1.78
C GLY A 203 -8.68 -7.11 -2.71
N ILE A 204 -8.16 -6.59 -3.84
CA ILE A 204 -8.95 -5.80 -4.80
C ILE A 204 -9.73 -6.75 -5.71
N THR A 205 -11.07 -6.67 -5.68
CA THR A 205 -11.97 -7.57 -6.42
C THR A 205 -12.01 -7.25 -7.92
N SER A 206 -11.92 -5.98 -8.30
CA SER A 206 -11.95 -5.55 -9.70
C SER A 206 -10.58 -5.72 -10.34
N ARG A 207 -10.48 -6.54 -11.41
CA ARG A 207 -9.22 -6.71 -12.16
C ARG A 207 -8.70 -5.40 -12.76
N LYS A 208 -9.61 -4.51 -13.17
CA LYS A 208 -9.25 -3.19 -13.70
C LYS A 208 -8.57 -2.36 -12.63
N GLU A 209 -9.23 -2.25 -11.49
CA GLU A 209 -8.74 -1.46 -10.36
C GLU A 209 -7.42 -2.02 -9.84
N LYS A 210 -7.32 -3.35 -9.72
CA LYS A 210 -6.09 -4.03 -9.31
C LYS A 210 -4.92 -3.70 -10.23
N PHE A 211 -5.14 -3.69 -11.55
CA PHE A 211 -4.08 -3.36 -12.50
C PHE A 211 -3.62 -1.91 -12.37
N ILE A 212 -4.56 -0.97 -12.22
CA ILE A 212 -4.25 0.45 -12.01
C ILE A 212 -3.48 0.63 -10.70
N ALA A 213 -3.92 -0.02 -9.62
CA ALA A 213 -3.25 0.04 -8.32
C ALA A 213 -1.82 -0.52 -8.38
N ILE A 214 -1.60 -1.70 -8.99
CA ILE A 214 -0.26 -2.28 -9.14
C ILE A 214 0.66 -1.36 -9.96
N TYR A 215 0.14 -0.79 -11.06
CA TYR A 215 0.91 0.13 -11.89
C TYR A 215 1.34 1.38 -11.10
N LEU A 216 0.41 1.99 -10.36
CA LEU A 216 0.70 3.13 -9.50
C LEU A 216 1.71 2.77 -8.39
N ILE A 217 1.57 1.62 -7.74
CA ILE A 217 2.52 1.19 -6.71
C ILE A 217 3.91 0.97 -7.30
N ALA A 218 4.02 0.31 -8.45
CA ALA A 218 5.31 -0.05 -9.04
C ALA A 218 6.07 1.18 -9.58
N PHE A 219 5.37 2.03 -10.32
CA PHE A 219 5.98 3.13 -11.05
C PHE A 219 5.80 4.48 -10.36
N ALA A 220 4.62 4.74 -9.79
CA ALA A 220 4.27 6.08 -9.35
C ALA A 220 4.75 6.42 -7.95
N ILE A 221 4.70 5.46 -7.05
CA ILE A 221 4.97 5.72 -5.65
C ILE A 221 6.44 5.42 -5.37
N PRO A 222 7.33 6.41 -5.16
CA PRO A 222 8.67 6.11 -4.71
C PRO A 222 8.60 5.46 -3.33
N CYS A 223 9.28 4.32 -3.16
CA CYS A 223 9.38 3.69 -1.83
C CYS A 223 10.27 4.54 -0.92
N SER A 224 10.22 4.29 0.39
CA SER A 224 11.01 5.02 1.38
C SER A 224 12.51 5.06 1.06
N ALA A 225 13.07 3.95 0.55
CA ALA A 225 14.47 3.89 0.12
C ALA A 225 14.76 4.77 -1.11
N GLN A 226 13.87 4.78 -2.10
CA GLN A 226 14.00 5.59 -3.30
C GLN A 226 13.87 7.09 -2.96
N LEU A 227 12.91 7.44 -2.10
CA LEU A 227 12.75 8.79 -1.56
C LEU A 227 14.03 9.28 -0.85
N ALA A 228 14.68 8.42 -0.05
CA ALA A 228 15.91 8.78 0.66
C ALA A 228 17.07 9.08 -0.31
N ILE A 229 17.24 8.26 -1.35
CA ILE A 229 18.25 8.48 -2.39
C ILE A 229 17.94 9.76 -3.18
N ASP A 230 16.70 9.94 -3.58
CA ASP A 230 16.25 11.13 -4.30
C ASP A 230 16.51 12.39 -3.48
N MET A 231 16.17 12.40 -2.19
CA MET A 231 16.49 13.53 -1.29
C MET A 231 18.00 13.77 -1.17
N GLY A 232 18.81 12.71 -1.06
CA GLY A 232 20.26 12.82 -0.95
C GLY A 232 20.96 13.36 -2.21
N ILE A 233 20.44 13.04 -3.40
CA ILE A 233 20.98 13.51 -4.67
C ILE A 233 20.42 14.91 -5.01
N LEU A 234 19.10 15.06 -5.03
CA LEU A 234 18.44 16.32 -5.41
C LEU A 234 18.69 17.44 -4.38
N GLY A 235 18.91 17.09 -3.11
CA GLY A 235 19.31 18.04 -2.08
C GLY A 235 20.62 18.76 -2.41
N ARG A 236 21.54 18.15 -3.16
CA ARG A 236 22.81 18.77 -3.59
C ARG A 236 22.65 19.69 -4.81
N VAL A 237 21.66 19.44 -5.66
CA VAL A 237 21.40 20.21 -6.89
C VAL A 237 20.53 21.44 -6.62
N GLY A 238 19.71 21.39 -5.57
CA GLY A 238 18.92 22.51 -5.06
C GLY A 238 17.41 22.33 -5.24
N PHE A 239 16.63 23.15 -4.51
CA PHE A 239 15.18 23.00 -4.38
C PHE A 239 14.41 23.07 -5.71
N LYS A 240 14.92 23.83 -6.70
CA LYS A 240 14.30 23.91 -8.04
C LYS A 240 14.36 22.57 -8.78
N ALA A 241 15.48 21.84 -8.69
CA ALA A 241 15.63 20.53 -9.30
C ALA A 241 14.66 19.51 -8.68
N PHE A 242 14.48 19.58 -7.35
CA PHE A 242 13.49 18.77 -6.63
C PHE A 242 12.07 18.98 -7.16
N LEU A 243 11.64 20.25 -7.31
CA LEU A 243 10.30 20.56 -7.82
C LEU A 243 10.10 20.07 -9.27
N ILE A 244 11.10 20.20 -10.13
CA ILE A 244 11.02 19.74 -11.52
C ILE A 244 10.94 18.21 -11.57
N ALA A 245 11.81 17.51 -10.85
CA ALA A 245 11.84 16.05 -10.85
C ALA A 245 10.53 15.45 -10.34
N TYR A 246 10.10 15.84 -9.13
CA TYR A 246 8.86 15.33 -8.56
C TYR A 246 7.61 15.84 -9.29
N GLY A 247 7.66 17.05 -9.86
CA GLY A 247 6.57 17.58 -10.68
C GLY A 247 6.38 16.80 -11.98
N THR A 248 7.46 16.47 -12.68
CA THR A 248 7.41 15.64 -13.90
C THR A 248 6.98 14.21 -13.61
N LEU A 249 7.50 13.59 -12.54
CA LEU A 249 7.06 12.26 -12.09
C LEU A 249 5.57 12.24 -11.79
N ALA A 250 5.10 13.13 -10.92
CA ALA A 250 3.68 13.23 -10.57
C ALA A 250 2.79 13.46 -11.79
N PHE A 251 3.23 14.30 -12.74
CA PHE A 251 2.48 14.55 -13.97
C PHE A 251 2.38 13.30 -14.85
N VAL A 252 3.49 12.62 -15.13
CA VAL A 252 3.54 11.41 -15.95
C VAL A 252 2.67 10.30 -15.35
N GLU A 253 2.71 10.15 -14.03
CA GLU A 253 1.99 9.11 -13.31
C GLU A 253 0.49 9.35 -13.23
N ILE A 254 0.07 10.59 -12.96
CA ILE A 254 -1.34 10.98 -12.99
C ILE A 254 -1.88 10.79 -14.41
N ALA A 255 -1.14 11.24 -15.43
CA ALA A 255 -1.53 11.06 -16.83
C ALA A 255 -1.67 9.57 -17.18
N ALA A 256 -0.69 8.73 -16.81
CA ALA A 256 -0.73 7.30 -17.04
C ALA A 256 -1.91 6.62 -16.32
N GLY A 257 -2.19 7.00 -15.07
CA GLY A 257 -3.35 6.51 -14.31
C GLY A 257 -4.68 6.86 -14.98
N PHE A 258 -4.84 8.09 -15.46
CA PHE A 258 -6.02 8.52 -16.22
C PHE A 258 -6.17 7.77 -17.55
N ILE A 259 -5.07 7.59 -18.28
CA ILE A 259 -5.06 6.85 -19.55
C ILE A 259 -5.48 5.40 -19.33
N LEU A 260 -4.90 4.73 -18.32
CA LEU A 260 -5.23 3.35 -17.95
C LEU A 260 -6.70 3.20 -17.55
N ASN A 261 -7.23 4.17 -16.79
CA ASN A 261 -8.64 4.19 -16.42
C ASN A 261 -9.54 4.31 -17.66
N LYS A 262 -9.18 5.18 -18.62
CA LYS A 262 -9.93 5.40 -19.86
C LYS A 262 -9.91 4.19 -20.79
N ILE A 263 -8.75 3.53 -20.95
CA ILE A 263 -8.58 2.34 -21.80
C ILE A 263 -9.43 1.18 -21.27
N LYS A 264 -9.36 0.89 -19.97
CA LYS A 264 -10.11 -0.22 -19.38
C LYS A 264 -11.56 0.12 -18.99
N ARG A 265 -12.03 1.35 -19.19
CA ARG A 265 -13.47 1.69 -19.04
C ARG A 265 -14.33 1.17 -20.21
N LYS A 266 -13.72 0.80 -21.34
CA LYS A 266 -14.40 0.33 -22.56
C LYS A 266 -14.54 -1.19 -22.71
N ARG A 267 -13.98 -1.99 -21.79
CA ARG A 267 -14.19 -3.46 -21.71
C ARG A 267 -14.86 -3.80 -20.39
#